data_AF-A0AAN6M915-F1
#
_entry.id   AF-A0AAN6M915-F1
#
_cell.length_a   1.000
_cell.length_b   1.000
_cell.length_c   1.000
_cell.angle_alpha   90.00
_cell.angle_beta   90.00
_cell.angle_gamma   90.00
#
_symmetry.space_group_name_H-M   'P 1'
#
loop_
_entity.id
_entity.type
_entity.pdbx_description
1 polymer ?
#
loop_
_entity_poly.entity_id
_entity_poly.type
_entity_poly.pdbx_seq_one_letter_code
_entity_poly.pdbx_strand_id
1 'polypeptide(L)' 'EAHLSAGNGVQIIGKVNPDLSIKVLSSMDLGTSVDYNLANAVVEISHQHRSLFA' A
#
# COMPACT_ATOMS: atom_id res chain seq x y z
N GLU A 1 15.49 1.13 -11.64
CA GLU A 1 15.59 -0.15 -10.92
C GLU A 1 14.85 0.00 -9.60
N ALA A 2 13.88 -0.85 -9.29
CA ALA A 2 13.20 -0.78 -8.01
C ALA A 2 14.08 -1.47 -6.97
N HIS A 3 14.64 -0.71 -6.04
CA HIS A 3 15.46 -1.21 -4.92
C HIS A 3 14.59 -1.91 -3.87
N LEU A 4 13.85 -2.94 -4.27
CA LEU A 4 13.01 -3.71 -3.35
C LEU A 4 13.83 -4.84 -2.74
N SER A 5 13.82 -4.93 -1.42
CA SER A 5 14.50 -6.01 -0.70
C SER A 5 13.49 -7.03 -0.16
N ALA A 6 13.79 -8.31 -0.35
CA ALA A 6 12.95 -9.37 0.21
C ALA A 6 12.90 -9.24 1.74
N GLY A 7 11.69 -9.29 2.31
CA GLY A 7 11.45 -9.09 3.73
C GLY A 7 11.11 -7.65 4.14
N ASN A 8 11.31 -6.67 3.26
CA ASN A 8 10.84 -5.30 3.49
C ASN A 8 9.37 -5.15 3.09
N GLY A 9 8.69 -4.20 3.72
CA GLY A 9 7.43 -3.67 3.22
C GLY A 9 7.64 -2.78 2.01
N VAL A 10 6.63 -2.73 1.14
CA VAL A 10 6.68 -1.97 -0.11
C VAL A 10 5.38 -1.21 -0.30
N GLN A 11 5.47 0.08 -0.61
CA GLN A 11 4.35 0.84 -1.15
C GLN A 11 4.29 0.63 -2.66
N ILE A 12 3.12 0.25 -3.16
CA ILE A 12 2.84 0.12 -4.58
C ILE A 12 1.75 1.12 -4.95
N ILE A 13 2.03 1.97 -5.94
CA ILE A 13 1.02 2.81 -6.59
C ILE A 13 0.81 2.25 -7.99
N GLY A 14 -0.43 1.84 -8.30
CA GLY A 14 -0.72 1.12 -9.54
C GLY A 14 -2.20 1.04 -9.86
N LYS A 15 -2.51 0.56 -11.06
CA LYS A 15 -3.88 0.27 -11.47
C LYS A 15 -4.20 -1.19 -11.16
N VAL A 16 -5.31 -1.43 -10.47
CA VAL A 16 -5.87 -2.78 -10.29
C VAL A 16 -6.54 -3.22 -11.59
N ASN A 17 -6.17 -4.40 -12.09
CA ASN A 17 -6.75 -5.02 -13.28
C ASN A 17 -7.97 -5.90 -12.92
N PRO A 18 -8.82 -6.28 -13.89
CA PRO A 18 -9.98 -7.14 -13.63
C PRO A 18 -9.65 -8.52 -13.06
N ASP A 19 -8.44 -9.03 -13.33
CA ASP A 19 -7.91 -10.28 -12.78
C ASP A 19 -7.31 -10.12 -11.36
N LEU A 20 -7.53 -8.95 -10.73
CA LEU A 20 -7.03 -8.55 -9.42
C LEU A 20 -5.51 -8.37 -9.33
N SER A 21 -4.78 -8.48 -10.44
CA SER A 21 -3.37 -8.08 -10.48
C SER A 21 -3.21 -6.55 -10.40
N ILE A 22 -2.04 -6.08 -9.96
CA ILE A 22 -1.72 -4.65 -9.93
C ILE A 22 -0.69 -4.34 -11.03
N LYS A 23 -1.05 -3.51 -12.01
CA LYS A 23 -0.08 -2.89 -12.91
C LYS A 23 0.61 -1.75 -12.16
N VAL A 24 1.84 -1.98 -11.73
CA VAL A 24 2.67 -1.03 -10.98
C VAL A 24 3.01 0.19 -11.84
N LEU A 25 2.76 1.39 -11.32
CA LEU A 25 3.20 2.66 -11.91
C LEU A 25 4.42 3.20 -11.16
N SER A 26 4.44 3.10 -9.84
CA SER A 26 5.61 3.37 -9.00
C SER A 26 5.63 2.45 -7.78
N SER A 27 6.83 2.28 -7.22
CA SER A 27 7.04 1.52 -5.99
C SER A 27 8.09 2.18 -5.10
N MET A 28 7.97 1.99 -3.80
CA MET A 28 8.89 2.50 -2.79
C MET A 28 9.12 1.43 -1.73
N ASP A 29 10.37 1.12 -1.43
CA ASP A 29 10.75 0.25 -0.32
C ASP A 29 10.59 1.02 1.01
N LEU A 30 9.89 0.42 1.98
CA LEU A 30 9.56 1.02 3.27
C LEU A 30 10.41 0.44 4.42
N GLY A 31 11.30 -0.52 4.15
CA GLY A 31 12.06 -1.23 5.16
C GLY A 31 11.26 -2.28 5.94
N THR A 32 11.84 -2.79 7.03
CA THR A 32 11.30 -3.93 7.79
C THR A 32 10.32 -3.56 8.89
N SER A 33 10.18 -2.27 9.21
CA SER A 33 9.47 -1.80 10.43
C SER A 33 8.04 -1.32 10.15
N VAL A 34 7.41 -1.81 9.08
CA VAL A 34 6.02 -1.47 8.76
C VAL A 34 5.08 -2.24 9.68
N ASP A 35 4.28 -1.52 10.45
CA ASP A 35 3.15 -2.11 11.19
C ASP A 35 1.92 -2.20 10.27
N TYR A 36 1.67 -3.40 9.75
CA TYR A 36 0.54 -3.66 8.86
C TYR A 36 -0.82 -3.64 9.58
N ASN A 37 -0.86 -3.93 10.88
CA ASN A 37 -2.11 -3.87 11.63
C ASN A 37 -2.57 -2.42 11.79
N LEU A 38 -1.63 -1.53 12.12
CA LEU A 38 -1.91 -0.10 12.18
C LEU A 38 -2.29 0.46 10.80
N ALA A 39 -1.58 0.09 9.74
CA ALA A 39 -1.91 0.51 8.38
C ALA A 39 -3.33 0.08 7.97
N ASN A 40 -3.72 -1.17 8.26
CA ASN A 40 -5.06 -1.68 7.99
C ASN A 40 -6.13 -0.93 8.79
N ALA A 41 -5.89 -0.65 10.08
CA ALA A 41 -6.83 0.11 10.90
C ALA A 41 -7.08 1.53 10.33
N VAL A 42 -6.04 2.20 9.83
CA VAL A 42 -6.19 3.50 9.17
C VAL A 42 -6.99 3.37 7.87
N VAL A 43 -6.76 2.33 7.06
CA VAL A 43 -7.54 2.07 5.84
C VAL A 43 -9.02 1.89 6.17
N GLU A 44 -9.35 1.07 7.17
CA GLU A 44 -10.73 0.83 7.60
C GLU A 44 -11.41 2.13 8.04
N ILE A 45 -10.77 2.91 8.93
CA ILE A 45 -11.29 4.19 9.42
C ILE A 45 -11.45 5.18 8.26
N SER A 46 -10.50 5.26 7.33
CA SER A 46 -10.58 6.18 6.19
C SER A 46 -11.74 5.85 5.25
N HIS A 47 -12.07 4.57 5.09
CA HIS A 47 -13.25 4.14 4.34
C HIS A 47 -14.56 4.41 5.08
N GLN A 48 -14.59 4.24 6.40
CA GLN A 48 -15.77 4.54 7.24
C GLN A 48 -16.06 6.04 7.33
N HIS A 49 -15.02 6.87 7.37
CA HIS A 49 -15.11 8.32 7.57
C HIS A 49 -14.59 9.11 6.37
N ARG A 50 -15.08 8.79 5.17
CA ARG A 50 -14.68 9.42 3.89
C ARG A 50 -14.57 10.94 3.94
N SER A 51 -15.49 11.65 4.60
CA SER A 51 -15.48 13.12 4.64
C SER A 51 -14.27 13.73 5.36
N LEU A 52 -13.57 12.96 6.19
CA LEU A 52 -12.35 13.41 6.88
C LEU A 52 -11.07 13.18 6.03
N PHE A 53 -11.15 12.32 5.01
CA PHE A 53 -10.00 11.83 4.25
C PHE A 53 -10.11 12.05 2.72
N ALA A 54 -11.18 12.70 2.25
CA ALA A 54 -11.49 12.92 0.83
C ALA A 54 -11.04 14.30 0.32
#